data_AF-A0A351CED6-F1
#
_entry.id   AF-A0A351CED6-F1
#
_cell.length_a   1.000
_cell.length_b   1.000
_cell.length_c   1.000
_cell.angle_alpha   90.00
_cell.angle_beta   90.00
_cell.angle_gamma   90.00
#
_symmetry.space_group_name_H-M   'P 1'
#
loop_
_entity.id
_entity.type
_entity.pdbx_description
1 polymer ?
#
loop_
_entity_poly.entity_id
_entity_poly.type
_entity_poly.pdbx_seq_one_letter_code
_entity_poly.pdbx_strand_id
1 'polypeptide(L)' 'MSDTEMIYQQIIENSQDAILFADRDGIIELWNSGAEEIFGYKKEEVQGKSLDL' A
#
# COMPACT_ATOMS: atom_id res chain seq x y z
N MET A 1 -14.18 -10.24 8.41
CA MET A 1 -12.97 -9.58 8.93
C MET A 1 -13.02 -9.62 10.44
N SER A 2 -11.92 -10.02 11.07
CA SER A 2 -11.71 -9.95 12.51
C SER A 2 -11.40 -8.50 12.95
N ASP A 3 -11.70 -8.14 14.20
CA ASP A 3 -11.32 -6.85 14.79
C ASP A 3 -9.82 -6.57 14.63
N THR A 4 -9.01 -7.61 14.74
CA THR A 4 -7.56 -7.53 14.55
C THR A 4 -7.18 -7.10 13.12
N GLU A 5 -7.87 -7.62 12.09
CA GLU A 5 -7.60 -7.27 10.69
C GLU A 5 -7.96 -5.80 10.42
N MET A 6 -9.05 -5.32 11.01
CA MET A 6 -9.45 -3.91 10.90
C MET A 6 -8.42 -2.98 11.54
N ILE A 7 -7.95 -3.31 12.74
CA ILE A 7 -6.92 -2.52 13.44
C ILE A 7 -5.64 -2.46 12.59
N TYR A 8 -5.18 -3.59 12.06
CA TYR A 8 -3.99 -3.60 11.21
C TYR A 8 -4.16 -2.73 9.96
N GLN A 9 -5.30 -2.84 9.28
CA GLN A 9 -5.58 -2.02 8.10
C GLN A 9 -5.60 -0.52 8.44
N GLN A 10 -6.18 -0.13 9.57
CA GLN A 10 -6.17 1.27 10.01
C GLN A 10 -4.77 1.77 10.34
N ILE A 11 -3.95 0.96 11.02
CA ILE A 11 -2.56 1.33 11.34
C ILE A 11 -1.76 1.53 10.06
N ILE A 12 -1.90 0.62 9.09
CA ILE A 12 -1.18 0.72 7.81
C ILE A 12 -1.63 1.95 7.03
N GLU A 13 -2.96 2.14 6.89
CA GLU A 13 -3.52 3.21 6.07
C GLU A 13 -3.22 4.61 6.62
N ASN A 14 -3.16 4.76 7.95
CA ASN A 14 -2.89 6.05 8.61
C ASN A 14 -1.43 6.22 9.07
N SER A 15 -0.55 5.29 8.71
CA SER A 15 0.88 5.43 8.99
C SER A 15 1.46 6.60 8.20
N GLN A 16 2.27 7.43 8.87
CA GLN A 16 2.99 8.53 8.23
C GLN A 16 4.14 8.04 7.35
N ASP A 17 4.69 6.86 7.67
CA ASP A 17 5.67 6.20 6.83
C ASP A 17 4.98 5.59 5.60
N ALA A 18 5.67 5.62 4.45
CA ALA A 18 5.24 4.89 3.27
C ALA A 18 5.33 3.38 3.54
N ILE A 19 4.20 2.72 3.40
CA ILE A 19 4.08 1.27 3.48
C ILE A 19 3.53 0.78 2.14
N LEU A 20 4.30 -0.09 1.50
CA LEU A 20 3.92 -0.76 0.26
C LEU A 20 4.36 -2.22 0.29
N PHE A 21 3.63 -3.06 -0.43
CA PHE A 21 3.98 -4.47 -0.62
C PHE A 21 3.69 -4.85 -2.06
N ALA A 22 4.63 -5.60 -2.64
CA ALA A 22 4.49 -6.24 -3.92
C ALA A 22 4.72 -7.75 -3.76
N ASP A 23 4.02 -8.54 -4.57
CA ASP A 23 4.19 -9.98 -4.59
C ASP A 23 5.55 -10.39 -5.20
N ARG A 24 5.73 -11.70 -5.41
CA ARG A 24 6.98 -12.25 -5.97
C ARG A 24 7.23 -11.87 -7.42
N ASP A 25 6.18 -11.50 -8.15
CA ASP A 25 6.23 -11.04 -9.54
C ASP A 25 6.33 -9.50 -9.60
N GLY A 26 6.50 -8.85 -8.44
CA GLY A 26 6.61 -7.40 -8.33
C GLY A 26 5.26 -6.69 -8.45
N ILE A 27 4.13 -7.40 -8.44
CA ILE A 27 2.81 -6.80 -8.57
C ILE A 27 2.41 -6.13 -7.25
N ILE A 28 2.12 -4.83 -7.29
CA ILE A 28 1.76 -4.03 -6.13
C ILE A 28 0.39 -4.47 -5.60
N GLU A 29 0.37 -4.95 -4.35
CA GLU A 29 -0.84 -5.36 -3.64
C GLU A 29 -1.24 -4.37 -2.54
N LEU A 30 -0.28 -3.63 -1.99
CA LEU A 30 -0.51 -2.66 -0.92
C LEU A 30 0.20 -1.35 -1.23
N TRP A 31 -0.55 -0.27 -1.06
CA TRP A 31 -0.09 1.10 -1.17
C TRP A 31 -0.92 1.94 -0.20
N ASN A 32 -0.29 2.50 0.83
CA ASN A 32 -0.98 3.35 1.82
C ASN A 32 -0.88 4.83 1.47
N SER A 33 -1.61 5.67 2.22
CA SER A 33 -1.54 7.14 2.10
C SER A 33 -0.10 7.70 2.14
N GLY A 34 0.76 7.20 3.03
CA GLY A 34 2.17 7.60 3.09
C GLY A 34 2.94 7.31 1.80
N ALA A 35 2.67 6.19 1.14
CA ALA A 35 3.26 5.86 -0.16
C ALA A 35 2.74 6.80 -1.26
N GLU A 36 1.46 7.18 -1.23
CA GLU A 36 0.94 8.20 -2.15
C GLU A 36 1.65 9.55 -2.00
N GLU A 37 1.88 9.99 -0.77
CA GLU A 37 2.54 11.25 -0.48
C GLU A 37 4.01 11.25 -0.89
N ILE A 38 4.74 10.17 -0.61
CA ILE A 38 6.19 10.08 -0.89
C ILE A 38 6.47 9.87 -2.38
N PHE A 39 5.73 8.98 -3.04
CA PHE A 39 6.00 8.63 -4.44
C PHE A 39 5.15 9.41 -5.45
N GLY A 40 4.09 10.08 -4.99
CA GLY A 40 3.26 10.96 -5.83
C GLY A 40 2.24 10.23 -6.72
N TYR A 41 2.02 8.93 -6.49
CA TYR A 41 1.03 8.13 -7.22
C TYR A 41 -0.10 7.69 -6.30
N LYS A 42 -1.34 7.78 -6.78
CA LYS A 42 -2.50 7.24 -6.06
C LYS A 42 -2.50 5.73 -6.08
N LYS A 43 -3.05 5.13 -5.03
CA LYS A 43 -3.23 3.68 -4.91
C LYS A 43 -3.91 3.10 -6.13
N GLU A 44 -4.98 3.74 -6.61
CA GLU A 44 -5.73 3.28 -7.79
C GLU A 44 -4.90 3.33 -9.08
N GLU A 45 -3.86 4.14 -9.12
CA GLU A 45 -2.96 4.25 -10.28
C GLU A 45 -1.90 3.17 -10.29
N VAL A 46 -1.54 2.58 -9.14
CA VAL A 46 -0.43 1.62 -9.04
C VAL A 46 -0.86 0.21 -8.66
N GLN A 47 -2.04 0.05 -8.06
CA GLN A 47 -2.58 -1.25 -7.67
C GLN A 47 -2.60 -2.22 -8.86
N GLY A 48 -2.00 -3.40 -8.69
CA GLY A 48 -1.93 -4.42 -9.73
C GLY A 48 -0.90 -4.14 -10.84
N LYS A 49 -0.06 -3.11 -10.71
CA LYS A 49 1.07 -2.84 -11.61
C LYS A 49 2.38 -3.37 -11.02
N SER A 50 3.37 -3.55 -11.88
CA SER A 50 4.74 -3.90 -11.48
C SER A 50 5.38 -2.75 -10.70
N LEU A 51 6.06 -3.07 -9.60
CA LEU A 51 6.92 -2.18 -8.84
C LEU A 51 8.23 -1.89 -9.59
N ASP A 52 8.68 -2.85 -10.39
CA ASP A 52 9.76 -2.68 -11.35
C ASP A 52 9.17 -1.96 -12.57
N LEU A 53 9.23 -0.63 -12.55
CA LEU A 53 9.01 0.23 -13.72
C LEU A 53 10.17 0.13 -14.71
#